data_AF-A0A9D8L5D0-F1
#
_entry.id   AF-A0A9D8L5D0-F1
#
_cell.length_a   1.000
_cell.length_b   1.000
_cell.length_c   1.000
_cell.angle_alpha   90.00
_cell.angle_beta   90.00
_cell.angle_gamma   90.00
#
_symmetry.space_group_name_H-M   'P 1'
#
loop_
_entity.id
_entity.type
_entity.pdbx_description
1 polymer ?
#
loop_
_entity_poly.entity_id
_entity_poly.type
_entity_poly.pdbx_seq_one_letter_code
_entity_poly.pdbx_strand_id
1 'polypeptide(L)'
;MLKQLLPTNATQWEEAFADAFDTVADVEASINAIRGTKLVSPPASFLPFLVYEYGLGELRPYVPNLYDLIDQGIDWQRIRGTHAAVAMGLGFISYIAAIEEALARRRFWNSFQLRFPTLPAADAPDLDRIDGIATLSVPKRSIFRRGVHYYDVGPLVADGGTKLDGSRLEAESGVRLREGGPLWSFG
;
A
#
# COMPACT_ATOMS: atom_id res chain seq x y z
N MET A 1 0.90 43.88 -17.85
CA MET A 1 1.83 43.62 -16.73
C MET A 1 3.27 43.99 -17.09
N LEU A 2 3.70 43.78 -18.33
CA LEU A 2 5.07 44.10 -18.80
C LEU A 2 5.42 45.61 -18.78
N LYS A 3 4.46 46.49 -19.03
CA LYS A 3 4.63 47.95 -18.91
C LYS A 3 5.12 48.41 -17.52
N GLN A 4 4.77 47.67 -16.46
CA GLN A 4 5.21 47.98 -15.08
C GLN A 4 6.66 47.57 -14.82
N LEU A 5 7.26 46.77 -15.70
CA LEU A 5 8.66 46.35 -15.63
C LEU A 5 9.59 47.29 -16.42
N LEU A 6 9.03 48.24 -17.19
CA LEU A 6 9.82 49.22 -17.91
C LEU A 6 10.41 50.27 -16.95
N PRO A 7 11.63 50.75 -17.21
CA PRO A 7 12.23 51.81 -16.42
C PRO A 7 11.47 53.14 -16.61
N THR A 8 11.59 54.04 -15.63
CA THR A 8 10.85 55.31 -15.60
C THR A 8 11.12 56.27 -16.77
N ASN A 9 12.17 56.02 -17.57
CA ASN A 9 12.53 56.80 -18.75
C ASN A 9 12.09 56.14 -20.07
N ALA A 10 11.21 55.13 -20.03
CA ALA A 10 10.73 54.46 -21.22
C ALA A 10 9.93 55.39 -22.15
N THR A 11 10.14 55.20 -23.45
CA THR A 11 9.48 55.94 -24.52
C THR A 11 8.12 55.32 -24.86
N GLN A 12 7.22 56.09 -25.50
CA GLN A 12 5.90 55.59 -25.92
C GLN A 12 5.98 54.38 -26.85
N TRP A 13 7.03 54.28 -27.67
CA TRP A 13 7.24 53.13 -28.54
C TRP A 13 7.60 51.88 -27.74
N GLU A 14 8.46 52.00 -26.72
CA GLU A 14 8.84 50.88 -25.85
C GLU A 14 7.64 50.39 -25.02
N GLU A 15 6.77 51.31 -24.58
CA GLU A 15 5.51 50.95 -23.92
C GLU A 15 4.57 50.17 -24.86
N ALA A 16 4.35 50.68 -26.07
CA ALA A 16 3.50 50.02 -27.06
C ALA A 16 4.07 48.65 -27.49
N PHE A 17 5.39 48.54 -27.58
CA PHE A 17 6.07 47.28 -27.85
C PHE A 17 5.90 46.30 -26.68
N ALA A 18 6.07 46.73 -25.44
CA ALA A 18 5.87 45.89 -24.26
C ALA A 18 4.43 45.37 -24.15
N ASP A 19 3.43 46.21 -24.46
CA ASP A 19 2.02 45.80 -24.48
C ASP A 19 1.73 44.81 -25.62
N ALA A 20 2.31 45.00 -26.81
CA ALA A 20 2.14 44.07 -27.94
C ALA A 20 2.77 42.69 -27.71
N PHE A 21 3.81 42.61 -26.87
CA PHE A 21 4.48 41.36 -26.49
C PHE A 21 4.00 40.79 -25.16
N ASP A 22 2.97 41.38 -24.52
CA ASP A 22 2.43 40.88 -23.27
C ASP A 22 1.57 39.63 -23.48
N THR A 23 2.22 38.48 -23.58
CA THR A 23 1.57 37.16 -23.67
C THR A 23 1.17 36.61 -22.30
N VAL A 24 1.49 37.31 -21.20
CA VAL A 24 1.20 36.85 -19.84
C VAL A 24 -0.30 36.67 -19.66
N ALA A 25 -1.10 37.60 -20.20
CA ALA A 25 -2.56 37.51 -20.14
C ALA A 25 -3.12 36.24 -20.80
N ASP A 26 -2.49 35.77 -21.89
CA ASP A 26 -2.92 34.56 -22.61
C ASP A 26 -2.59 33.27 -21.85
N VAL A 27 -1.48 33.27 -21.10
CA VAL A 27 -1.00 32.08 -20.38
C VAL A 27 -1.34 32.07 -18.90
N GLU A 28 -1.77 33.20 -18.32
CA GLU A 28 -2.05 33.35 -16.89
C GLU A 28 -3.07 32.32 -16.39
N ALA A 29 -4.14 32.08 -17.16
CA ALA A 29 -5.13 31.05 -16.84
C ALA A 29 -4.50 29.64 -16.78
N SER A 30 -3.61 29.32 -17.71
CA SER A 30 -2.89 28.04 -17.76
C SER A 30 -1.91 27.91 -16.59
N ILE A 31 -1.17 28.97 -16.26
CA ILE A 31 -0.26 29.01 -15.11
C ILE A 31 -1.04 28.75 -13.81
N ASN A 32 -2.17 29.43 -13.64
CA ASN A 32 -3.02 29.23 -12.47
C ASN A 32 -3.62 27.81 -12.43
N ALA A 33 -3.96 27.23 -13.58
CA ALA A 33 -4.49 25.87 -13.67
C ALA A 33 -3.45 24.78 -13.32
N ILE A 34 -2.15 25.02 -13.56
CA ILE A 34 -1.06 24.10 -13.16
C ILE A 34 -1.04 23.91 -11.65
N ARG A 35 -1.37 24.97 -10.90
CA ARG A 35 -1.40 24.92 -9.44
C ARG A 35 -2.55 24.03 -8.99
N GLY A 36 -2.20 22.88 -8.40
CA GLY A 36 -3.17 21.93 -7.86
C GLY A 36 -3.70 20.91 -8.87
N THR A 37 -3.26 20.93 -10.15
CA THR A 37 -3.66 19.91 -11.13
C THR A 37 -3.41 18.49 -10.61
N LYS A 38 -2.27 18.29 -9.94
CA LYS A 38 -1.88 17.02 -9.33
C LYS A 38 -2.75 16.62 -8.12
N LEU A 39 -3.28 17.59 -7.39
CA LEU A 39 -3.90 17.39 -6.07
C LEU A 39 -5.42 17.30 -6.11
N VAL A 40 -6.07 18.05 -7.00
CA VAL A 40 -7.52 18.21 -7.00
C VAL A 40 -8.18 17.28 -8.03
N SER A 41 -7.66 17.25 -9.25
CA SER A 41 -8.23 16.44 -10.34
C SER A 41 -7.17 16.15 -11.39
N PRO A 42 -6.28 15.17 -11.15
CA PRO A 42 -5.22 14.84 -12.10
C PRO A 42 -5.78 14.30 -13.42
N PRO A 43 -5.31 14.80 -14.57
CA PRO A 43 -5.64 14.23 -15.87
C PRO A 43 -5.22 12.76 -15.95
N ALA A 44 -5.99 11.95 -16.69
CA ALA A 44 -5.72 10.52 -16.85
C ALA A 44 -4.30 10.23 -17.40
N SER A 45 -3.79 11.11 -18.26
CA SER A 45 -2.43 11.03 -18.81
C SER A 45 -1.33 11.16 -17.76
N PHE A 46 -1.62 11.79 -16.61
CA PHE A 46 -0.63 12.02 -15.55
C PHE A 46 -0.57 10.85 -14.56
N LEU A 47 -1.65 10.06 -14.43
CA LEU A 47 -1.77 9.02 -13.41
C LEU A 47 -0.60 8.01 -13.41
N PRO A 48 -0.08 7.51 -14.55
CA PRO A 48 1.06 6.60 -14.53
C PRO A 48 2.32 7.22 -13.92
N PHE A 49 2.55 8.52 -14.19
CA PHE A 49 3.67 9.27 -13.64
C PHE A 49 3.49 9.56 -12.15
N LEU A 50 2.25 9.84 -11.71
CA LEU A 50 1.93 10.02 -10.29
C LEU A 50 2.13 8.72 -9.50
N VAL A 51 1.72 7.58 -10.07
CA VAL A 51 1.96 6.27 -9.45
C VAL A 51 3.45 5.98 -9.31
N TYR A 52 4.25 6.35 -10.31
CA TYR A 52 5.70 6.24 -10.24
C TYR A 52 6.30 7.18 -9.19
N GLU A 53 5.90 8.46 -9.22
CA GLU A 53 6.36 9.50 -8.30
C GLU A 53 6.08 9.14 -6.83
N TYR A 54 4.89 8.61 -6.56
CA TYR A 54 4.51 8.16 -5.22
C TYR A 54 4.96 6.73 -4.90
N GLY A 55 5.65 6.02 -5.79
CA GLY A 55 6.14 4.65 -5.53
C GLY A 55 5.02 3.62 -5.31
N LEU A 56 3.85 3.81 -5.92
CA LEU A 56 2.65 2.98 -5.72
C LEU A 56 2.57 1.78 -6.68
N GLY A 57 3.64 1.51 -7.44
CA GLY A 57 3.67 0.46 -8.45
C GLY A 57 3.32 -0.92 -7.92
N GLU A 58 3.83 -1.27 -6.73
CA GLU A 58 3.60 -2.55 -6.06
C GLU A 58 2.13 -2.78 -5.67
N LEU A 59 1.34 -1.71 -5.55
CA LEU A 59 -0.07 -1.79 -5.14
C LEU A 59 -1.04 -2.01 -6.33
N ARG A 60 -0.58 -1.83 -7.57
CA ARG A 60 -1.41 -1.99 -8.78
C ARG A 60 -2.16 -3.31 -8.89
N PRO A 61 -1.61 -4.47 -8.47
CA PRO A 61 -2.34 -5.74 -8.51
C PRO A 61 -3.56 -5.79 -7.59
N TYR A 62 -3.62 -4.93 -6.56
CA TYR A 62 -4.66 -4.92 -5.54
C TYR A 62 -5.69 -3.80 -5.77
N VAL A 63 -5.26 -2.66 -6.30
CA VAL A 63 -6.13 -1.51 -6.62
C VAL A 63 -5.99 -1.18 -8.11
N PRO A 64 -6.86 -1.71 -8.98
CA PRO A 64 -6.74 -1.56 -10.44
C PRO A 64 -6.99 -0.13 -10.94
N ASN A 65 -7.90 0.59 -10.28
CA ASN A 65 -8.22 1.98 -10.63
C ASN A 65 -7.11 2.90 -10.13
N LEU A 66 -6.47 3.64 -11.04
CA LEU A 66 -5.35 4.52 -10.69
C LEU A 66 -5.76 5.74 -9.86
N TYR A 67 -7.00 6.20 -9.96
CA TYR A 67 -7.51 7.27 -9.11
C TYR A 67 -7.62 6.79 -7.66
N ASP A 68 -8.25 5.64 -7.44
CA ASP A 68 -8.39 5.04 -6.12
C ASP A 68 -7.03 4.66 -5.54
N LEU A 69 -6.11 4.19 -6.39
CA LEU A 69 -4.75 3.86 -6.00
C LEU A 69 -3.97 5.07 -5.48
N ILE A 70 -4.09 6.23 -6.15
CA ILE A 70 -3.40 7.45 -5.71
C ILE A 70 -4.02 7.97 -4.40
N ASP A 71 -5.35 7.95 -4.30
CA ASP A 71 -6.06 8.42 -3.11
C ASP A 71 -5.71 7.58 -1.88
N GLN A 72 -5.90 6.26 -1.96
CA GLN A 72 -5.75 5.36 -0.82
C GLN A 72 -4.29 4.90 -0.60
N GLY A 73 -3.52 4.78 -1.68
CA GLY A 73 -2.16 4.24 -1.64
C GLY A 73 -1.16 5.17 -0.94
N ILE A 74 -1.35 6.49 -1.04
CA ILE A 74 -0.52 7.46 -0.32
C ILE A 74 -0.71 7.30 1.19
N ASP A 75 -1.95 7.17 1.65
CA ASP A 75 -2.24 7.00 3.07
C ASP A 75 -1.73 5.65 3.60
N TRP A 76 -1.87 4.59 2.81
CA TRP A 76 -1.27 3.29 3.14
C TRP A 76 0.25 3.36 3.29
N GLN A 77 0.94 4.07 2.39
CA GLN A 77 2.40 4.22 2.49
C GLN A 77 2.84 4.93 3.77
N ARG A 78 2.08 5.94 4.23
CA ARG A 78 2.39 6.70 5.45
C ARG A 78 2.33 5.84 6.72
N ILE A 79 1.47 4.83 6.73
CA ILE A 79 1.26 3.95 7.89
C ILE A 79 1.94 2.58 7.73
N ARG A 80 2.67 2.36 6.63
CA ARG A 80 3.33 1.09 6.32
C ARG A 80 4.24 0.64 7.46
N GLY A 81 4.22 -0.66 7.76
CA GLY A 81 4.94 -1.25 8.88
C GLY A 81 4.15 -1.33 10.18
N THR A 82 2.86 -0.96 10.15
CA THR A 82 1.94 -1.05 11.30
C THR A 82 0.82 -2.05 11.06
N HIS A 83 0.10 -2.43 12.12
CA HIS A 83 -1.12 -3.23 11.99
C HIS A 83 -2.21 -2.53 11.17
N ALA A 84 -2.28 -1.20 11.23
CA ALA A 84 -3.22 -0.41 10.44
C ALA A 84 -2.95 -0.54 8.93
N ALA A 85 -1.67 -0.65 8.51
CA ALA A 85 -1.34 -0.88 7.10
C ALA A 85 -1.85 -2.22 6.60
N VAL A 86 -1.75 -3.28 7.43
CA VAL A 86 -2.28 -4.60 7.07
C VAL A 86 -3.80 -4.54 6.95
N ALA A 87 -4.49 -3.91 7.91
CA ALA A 87 -5.94 -3.76 7.86
C ALA A 87 -6.40 -2.97 6.62
N MET A 88 -5.76 -1.84 6.33
CA MET A 88 -6.04 -1.02 5.13
C MET A 88 -5.75 -1.79 3.84
N GLY A 89 -4.61 -2.50 3.78
CA GLY A 89 -4.22 -3.31 2.63
C GLY A 89 -5.18 -4.46 2.34
N LEU A 90 -5.63 -5.18 3.38
CA LEU A 90 -6.69 -6.20 3.23
C LEU A 90 -8.01 -5.56 2.77
N GLY A 91 -8.30 -4.33 3.20
CA GLY A 91 -9.44 -3.55 2.74
C GLY A 91 -9.46 -3.32 1.22
N PHE A 92 -8.30 -3.12 0.58
CA PHE A 92 -8.20 -2.96 -0.88
C PHE A 92 -8.75 -4.17 -1.65
N ILE A 93 -8.60 -5.36 -1.08
CA ILE A 93 -9.07 -6.62 -1.65
C ILE A 93 -10.34 -7.14 -0.96
N SER A 94 -11.06 -6.28 -0.24
CA SER A 94 -12.33 -6.60 0.44
C SER A 94 -12.24 -7.70 1.52
N TYR A 95 -11.09 -7.82 2.18
CA TYR A 95 -10.88 -8.74 3.30
C TYR A 95 -10.68 -8.00 4.63
N ILE A 96 -11.01 -8.71 5.71
CA ILE A 96 -10.76 -8.27 7.08
C ILE A 96 -10.13 -9.45 7.82
N ALA A 97 -9.13 -9.19 8.64
CA ALA A 97 -8.53 -10.17 9.52
C ALA A 97 -8.04 -9.52 10.82
N ALA A 98 -8.06 -10.29 11.90
CA ALA A 98 -7.38 -9.93 13.14
C ALA A 98 -5.93 -10.42 13.10
N ILE A 99 -5.00 -9.58 13.56
CA ILE A 99 -3.59 -9.96 13.70
C ILE A 99 -3.39 -10.61 15.06
N GLU A 100 -2.77 -11.78 15.07
CA GLU A 100 -2.35 -12.48 16.27
C GLU A 100 -0.83 -12.64 16.24
N GLU A 101 -0.15 -11.96 17.15
CA GLU A 101 1.31 -11.99 17.26
C GLU A 101 1.79 -13.30 17.90
N ALA A 102 2.95 -13.80 17.46
CA ALA A 102 3.58 -14.92 18.13
C ALA A 102 4.05 -14.52 19.54
N LEU A 103 3.93 -15.43 20.50
CA LEU A 103 4.47 -15.22 21.84
C LEU A 103 6.00 -14.99 21.77
N ALA A 104 6.49 -13.95 22.45
CA ALA A 104 7.89 -13.54 22.42
C ALA A 104 8.89 -14.65 22.81
N ARG A 105 8.46 -15.64 23.61
CA ARG A 105 9.27 -16.79 24.01
C ARG A 105 9.50 -17.83 22.89
N ARG A 106 8.86 -17.69 21.73
CA ARG A 106 9.00 -18.62 20.60
C ARG A 106 10.19 -18.26 19.74
N ARG A 107 10.75 -19.27 19.06
CA ARG A 107 11.79 -19.10 18.03
C ARG A 107 11.35 -18.19 16.87
N PHE A 108 10.04 -18.02 16.67
CA PHE A 108 9.42 -17.18 15.63
C PHE A 108 8.79 -15.91 16.22
N TRP A 109 9.42 -15.31 17.24
CA TRP A 109 8.92 -14.12 17.94
C TRP A 109 8.58 -12.94 17.02
N ASN A 110 9.18 -12.87 15.82
CA ASN A 110 8.93 -11.85 14.81
C ASN A 110 7.80 -12.19 13.83
N SER A 111 7.05 -13.27 14.07
CA SER A 111 5.99 -13.72 13.17
C SER A 111 4.60 -13.40 13.72
N PHE A 112 3.64 -13.34 12.81
CA PHE A 112 2.23 -13.18 13.16
C PHE A 112 1.36 -14.06 12.26
N GLN A 113 0.13 -14.28 12.71
CA GLN A 113 -0.92 -14.94 11.93
C GLN A 113 -2.12 -14.02 11.74
N LEU A 114 -2.87 -14.28 10.67
CA LEU A 114 -4.11 -13.57 10.36
C LEU A 114 -5.28 -14.49 10.64
N ARG A 115 -6.16 -14.09 11.56
CA ARG A 115 -7.43 -14.78 11.82
C ARG A 115 -8.55 -14.12 11.04
N PHE A 116 -9.11 -14.86 10.10
CA PHE A 116 -10.22 -14.40 9.28
C PHE A 116 -11.56 -14.70 9.95
N PRO A 117 -12.46 -13.69 10.05
CA PRO A 117 -13.80 -13.90 10.59
C PRO A 117 -14.69 -14.72 9.64
N THR A 118 -14.38 -14.69 8.34
CA THR A 118 -15.06 -15.43 7.28
C THR A 118 -14.02 -16.16 6.43
N LEU A 119 -14.36 -17.34 5.94
CA LEU A 119 -13.50 -18.06 5.01
C LEU A 119 -13.27 -17.21 3.75
N PRO A 120 -12.03 -17.09 3.24
CA PRO A 120 -11.79 -16.47 1.95
C PRO A 120 -12.61 -17.14 0.83
N ALA A 121 -13.14 -16.34 -0.08
CA ALA A 121 -14.07 -16.81 -1.11
C ALA A 121 -13.46 -17.83 -2.09
N ALA A 122 -12.18 -17.66 -2.45
CA ALA A 122 -11.46 -18.61 -3.28
C ALA A 122 -10.01 -18.79 -2.81
N ASP A 123 -9.42 -19.95 -3.09
CA ASP A 123 -8.00 -20.19 -2.80
C ASP A 123 -7.11 -19.33 -3.71
N ALA A 124 -7.40 -19.34 -5.02
CA ALA A 124 -6.75 -18.51 -6.02
C ALA A 124 -7.79 -17.59 -6.69
N PRO A 125 -7.51 -16.28 -6.87
CA PRO A 125 -6.25 -15.59 -6.58
C PRO A 125 -6.16 -15.01 -5.14
N ASP A 126 -7.16 -15.23 -4.30
CA ASP A 126 -7.33 -14.42 -3.08
C ASP A 126 -6.24 -14.67 -2.04
N LEU A 127 -5.83 -15.93 -1.82
CA LEU A 127 -4.80 -16.23 -0.82
C LEU A 127 -3.43 -15.67 -1.22
N ASP A 128 -3.09 -15.70 -2.52
CA ASP A 128 -1.87 -15.07 -3.04
C ASP A 128 -1.93 -13.54 -2.90
N ARG A 129 -3.10 -12.94 -3.12
CA ARG A 129 -3.29 -11.50 -2.94
C ARG A 129 -3.19 -11.09 -1.48
N ILE A 130 -3.80 -11.86 -0.57
CA ILE A 130 -3.73 -11.64 0.88
C ILE A 130 -2.28 -11.74 1.34
N ASP A 131 -1.55 -12.78 0.95
CA ASP A 131 -0.13 -12.95 1.25
C ASP A 131 0.69 -11.76 0.74
N GLY A 132 0.51 -11.40 -0.53
CA GLY A 132 1.22 -10.29 -1.16
C GLY A 132 0.99 -8.96 -0.43
N ILE A 133 -0.26 -8.57 -0.18
CA ILE A 133 -0.56 -7.28 0.46
C ILE A 133 -0.16 -7.26 1.93
N ALA A 134 -0.34 -8.37 2.66
CA ALA A 134 0.10 -8.48 4.05
C ALA A 134 1.62 -8.36 4.15
N THR A 135 2.36 -9.08 3.30
CA THR A 135 3.82 -9.03 3.24
C THR A 135 4.34 -7.64 2.84
N LEU A 136 3.65 -6.96 1.93
CA LEU A 136 3.99 -5.58 1.57
C LEU A 136 3.73 -4.62 2.74
N SER A 137 2.72 -4.86 3.57
CA SER A 137 2.27 -3.95 4.63
C SER A 137 3.12 -4.01 5.90
N VAL A 138 3.76 -5.14 6.19
CA VAL A 138 4.53 -5.36 7.42
C VAL A 138 5.99 -4.87 7.33
N PRO A 139 6.64 -4.56 8.47
CA PRO A 139 8.06 -4.19 8.44
C PRO A 139 8.89 -5.41 8.03
N LYS A 140 10.07 -5.17 7.43
CA LYS A 140 10.92 -6.24 6.86
C LYS A 140 11.30 -7.35 7.86
N ARG A 141 11.34 -7.03 9.16
CA ARG A 141 11.63 -8.00 10.22
C ARG A 141 10.45 -8.92 10.55
N SER A 142 9.22 -8.50 10.25
CA SER A 142 8.02 -9.24 10.61
C SER A 142 7.64 -10.22 9.49
N ILE A 143 7.24 -11.42 9.88
CA ILE A 143 6.95 -12.50 8.94
C ILE A 143 5.48 -12.88 9.03
N PHE A 144 4.75 -12.73 7.92
CA PHE A 144 3.42 -13.31 7.80
C PHE A 144 3.55 -14.82 7.65
N ARG A 145 3.12 -15.55 8.68
CA ARG A 145 3.42 -16.98 8.81
C ARG A 145 2.23 -17.86 8.45
N ARG A 146 1.01 -17.44 8.81
CA ARG A 146 -0.16 -18.29 8.70
C ARG A 146 -1.46 -17.50 8.62
N GLY A 147 -2.39 -17.95 7.78
CA GLY A 147 -3.79 -17.51 7.78
C GLY A 147 -4.70 -18.61 8.31
N VAL A 148 -5.61 -18.26 9.22
CA VAL A 148 -6.51 -19.21 9.89
C VAL A 148 -7.97 -18.75 9.84
N HIS A 149 -8.89 -19.71 9.74
CA HIS A 149 -10.32 -19.46 9.89
C HIS A 149 -10.94 -20.52 10.82
N TYR A 150 -11.84 -20.08 11.70
CA TYR A 150 -12.61 -20.89 12.64
C TYR A 150 -11.79 -21.87 13.49
N TYR A 151 -11.49 -23.07 12.99
CA TYR A 151 -10.70 -24.09 13.69
C TYR A 151 -9.20 -23.83 13.53
N ASP A 152 -8.60 -23.29 14.59
CA ASP A 152 -7.15 -23.15 14.71
C ASP A 152 -6.61 -24.07 15.82
N VAL A 153 -6.17 -25.27 15.44
CA VAL A 153 -5.41 -26.13 16.34
C VAL A 153 -3.94 -25.71 16.27
N GLY A 154 -3.53 -24.96 17.28
CA GLY A 154 -2.14 -24.56 17.46
C GLY A 154 -1.22 -25.74 17.76
N PRO A 155 0.10 -25.56 17.58
CA PRO A 155 1.06 -26.61 17.86
C PRO A 155 1.13 -26.89 19.36
N LEU A 156 1.29 -28.16 19.73
CA LEU A 156 1.63 -28.57 21.08
C LEU A 156 2.94 -27.90 21.49
N VAL A 157 3.00 -27.38 22.71
CA VAL A 157 4.23 -26.79 23.26
C VAL A 157 4.87 -27.84 24.16
N ALA A 158 5.89 -28.52 23.66
CA ALA A 158 6.64 -29.53 24.40
C ALA A 158 8.13 -29.18 24.56
N ASP A 159 8.46 -27.89 24.37
CA ASP A 159 9.78 -27.29 24.58
C ASP A 159 10.36 -27.68 25.96
N GLY A 160 11.63 -28.12 26.00
CA GLY A 160 12.36 -28.38 27.24
C GLY A 160 12.73 -29.85 27.49
N GLY A 161 12.90 -30.64 26.43
CA GLY A 161 13.40 -32.03 26.55
C GLY A 161 12.33 -33.07 26.88
N THR A 162 11.06 -32.76 26.61
CA THR A 162 10.00 -33.77 26.67
C THR A 162 10.14 -34.75 25.50
N LYS A 163 9.59 -35.97 25.61
CA LYS A 163 9.59 -36.94 24.49
C LYS A 163 8.79 -36.48 23.27
N LEU A 164 8.00 -35.42 23.41
CA LEU A 164 7.17 -34.86 22.34
C LEU A 164 7.83 -33.65 21.67
N ASP A 165 8.97 -33.19 22.18
CA ASP A 165 9.81 -32.15 21.59
C ASP A 165 10.29 -32.59 20.19
N GLY A 166 10.10 -31.74 19.19
CA GLY A 166 10.38 -32.02 17.78
C GLY A 166 9.41 -33.01 17.11
N SER A 167 8.32 -33.41 17.78
CA SER A 167 7.32 -34.30 17.20
C SER A 167 6.38 -33.58 16.22
N ARG A 168 5.64 -34.34 15.40
CA ARG A 168 4.62 -33.77 14.49
C ARG A 168 3.51 -32.99 15.20
N LEU A 169 3.31 -33.20 16.49
CA LEU A 169 2.33 -32.47 17.28
C LEU A 169 2.74 -31.01 17.52
N GLU A 170 4.02 -30.68 17.35
CA GLU A 170 4.54 -29.32 17.42
C GLU A 170 4.48 -28.58 16.08
N ALA A 171 4.06 -29.27 15.01
CA ALA A 171 3.83 -28.64 13.72
C ALA A 171 2.47 -27.94 13.67
N GLU A 172 2.40 -26.83 12.96
CA GLU A 172 1.13 -26.17 12.69
C GLU A 172 0.36 -26.89 11.60
N SER A 173 -0.97 -26.92 11.73
CA SER A 173 -1.86 -27.46 10.72
C SER A 173 -2.03 -26.48 9.55
N GLY A 174 -2.15 -27.02 8.34
CA GLY A 174 -2.44 -26.27 7.12
C GLY A 174 -1.61 -26.69 5.90
N VAL A 175 -1.81 -25.98 4.80
CA VAL A 175 -1.15 -26.21 3.50
C VAL A 175 -0.53 -24.92 3.00
N ARG A 176 0.65 -25.01 2.38
CA ARG A 176 1.27 -23.88 1.66
C ARG A 176 0.92 -23.99 0.18
N LEU A 177 0.47 -22.90 -0.41
CA LEU A 177 0.25 -22.84 -1.87
C LEU A 177 1.56 -22.72 -2.66
N ARG A 178 2.58 -22.12 -2.05
CA ARG A 178 3.91 -21.89 -2.65
C ARG A 178 5.02 -22.15 -1.64
N GLU A 179 6.19 -22.54 -2.14
CA GLU A 179 7.37 -22.70 -1.30
C GLU A 179 7.74 -21.36 -0.65
N GLY A 180 7.98 -21.38 0.67
CA GLY A 180 8.28 -20.16 1.44
C GLY A 180 7.09 -19.24 1.72
N GLY A 181 5.88 -19.57 1.25
CA GLY A 181 4.66 -18.82 1.55
C GLY A 181 4.07 -19.12 2.95
N PRO A 182 3.04 -18.36 3.35
CA PRO A 182 2.32 -18.60 4.59
C PRO A 182 1.56 -19.92 4.53
N LEU A 183 1.32 -20.48 5.71
CA LEU A 183 0.49 -21.67 5.88
C LEU A 183 -1.00 -21.27 5.91
N TRP A 184 -1.85 -21.98 5.19
CA TRP A 184 -3.30 -21.74 5.19
C TRP A 184 -4.02 -22.87 5.90
N SER A 185 -4.87 -22.53 6.87
CA SER A 185 -5.53 -23.51 7.73
C SER A 185 -6.99 -23.10 7.94
N PHE A 186 -7.88 -23.75 7.19
CA PHE A 186 -9.29 -23.40 7.14
C PHE A 186 -10.26 -24.50 7.57
N GLY A 187 -9.72 -25.65 8.00
CA GLY A 187 -10.50 -26.85 8.35
C GLY A 187 -10.53 -27.84 7.21
#